data_AF-A0A504LHI0-F1
#
_entry.id   AF-A0A504LHI0-F1
#
_cell.length_a   1.000
_cell.length_b   1.000
_cell.length_c   1.000
_cell.angle_alpha   90.00
_cell.angle_beta   90.00
_cell.angle_gamma   90.00
#
_symmetry.space_group_name_H-M   'P 1'
#
loop_
_entity.id
_entity.type
_entity.pdbx_description
1 polymer ?
#
loop_
_entity_poly.entity_id
_entity_poly.type
_entity_poly.pdbx_seq_one_letter_code
_entity_poly.pdbx_strand_id
1 'polypeptide(L)'
;MMTPLPPPYVQRIAHGRLVFSIGIGQTGGIVNPAAFSYSYDRLRFTKPVFIGDTIRTRTTTTAKEDDVKRPGSGRVTERCEVINQRGEVVLAADHI
;
A
#
# COMPACT_ATOMS: atom_id res chain seq x y z
N MET A 1 -31.20 -15.67 -21.71
CA MET A 1 -29.91 -15.02 -21.43
C MET A 1 -30.01 -14.39 -20.05
N MET A 2 -29.12 -14.74 -19.13
CA MET A 2 -29.12 -14.21 -17.75
C MET A 2 -28.43 -12.84 -17.77
N THR A 3 -29.16 -11.77 -17.46
CA THR A 3 -28.61 -10.41 -17.42
C THR A 3 -27.57 -10.32 -16.29
N PRO A 4 -26.34 -9.83 -16.55
CA PRO A 4 -25.35 -9.68 -15.49
C PRO A 4 -25.86 -8.69 -14.43
N LEU A 5 -25.65 -9.02 -13.15
CA LEU A 5 -25.99 -8.15 -12.04
C LEU A 5 -25.21 -6.82 -12.17
N PRO A 6 -25.82 -5.69 -11.81
CA PRO A 6 -25.12 -4.41 -11.83
C PRO A 6 -23.90 -4.48 -10.91
N PRO A 7 -22.79 -3.83 -11.28
CA PRO A 7 -21.63 -3.75 -10.40
C PRO A 7 -22.03 -3.19 -9.04
N PRO A 8 -21.43 -3.67 -7.94
CA PRO A 8 -21.82 -3.28 -6.57
C PRO A 8 -21.63 -1.79 -6.26
N TYR A 9 -20.97 -1.04 -7.15
CA TYR A 9 -20.73 0.39 -7.03
C TYR A 9 -21.33 1.13 -8.24
N VAL A 10 -22.05 2.21 -7.98
CA VAL A 10 -22.73 3.04 -9.00
C VAL A 10 -21.78 4.06 -9.66
N GLN A 11 -20.47 4.01 -9.33
CA GLN A 11 -19.45 4.92 -9.85
C GLN A 11 -18.12 4.21 -10.10
N ARG A 12 -17.27 4.83 -10.94
CA ARG A 12 -15.93 4.30 -11.29
C ARG A 12 -15.04 4.23 -10.05
N ILE A 13 -14.31 3.12 -9.94
CA ILE A 13 -13.32 2.89 -8.90
C ILE A 13 -11.91 3.04 -9.46
N ALA A 14 -11.00 3.58 -8.65
CA ALA A 14 -9.59 3.56 -8.99
C ALA A 14 -9.09 2.11 -9.01
N HIS A 15 -8.21 1.79 -9.96
CA HIS A 15 -7.53 0.49 -9.98
C HIS A 15 -6.67 0.35 -8.72
N GLY A 16 -6.69 -0.82 -8.07
CA GLY A 16 -5.89 -1.06 -6.87
C GLY A 16 -4.39 -0.76 -7.06
N ARG A 17 -3.84 -1.08 -8.24
CA ARG A 17 -2.45 -0.75 -8.62
C ARG A 17 -2.17 0.75 -8.65
N LEU A 18 -3.12 1.57 -9.08
CA LEU A 18 -2.98 3.03 -9.08
C LEU A 18 -2.89 3.56 -7.65
N VAL A 19 -3.79 3.08 -6.77
CA VAL A 19 -3.78 3.45 -5.35
C VAL A 19 -2.49 2.99 -4.67
N PHE A 20 -2.00 1.80 -5.02
CA PHE A 20 -0.73 1.28 -4.54
C PHE A 20 0.45 2.17 -4.96
N SER A 21 0.59 2.46 -6.26
CA SER A 21 1.70 3.26 -6.78
C SER A 21 1.71 4.68 -6.21
N ILE A 22 0.54 5.34 -6.11
CA ILE A 22 0.46 6.67 -5.49
C ILE A 22 0.75 6.58 -4.00
N GLY A 23 0.16 5.61 -3.30
CA GLY A 23 0.33 5.45 -1.85
C GLY A 23 1.80 5.24 -1.45
N ILE A 24 2.52 4.37 -2.16
CA ILE A 24 3.98 4.20 -1.96
C ILE A 24 4.74 5.44 -2.42
N GLY A 25 4.37 6.06 -3.54
CA GLY A 25 4.99 7.30 -4.01
C GLY A 25 4.95 8.44 -2.98
N GLN A 26 3.90 8.52 -2.15
CA GLN A 26 3.79 9.50 -1.07
C GLN A 26 4.86 9.33 0.03
N THR A 27 5.47 8.16 0.18
CA THR A 27 6.49 7.90 1.23
C THR A 27 7.91 8.24 0.76
N GLY A 28 8.10 8.56 -0.52
CA GLY A 28 9.42 8.83 -1.12
C GLY A 28 10.02 10.21 -0.80
N GLY A 29 9.48 10.94 0.18
CA GLY A 29 9.96 12.29 0.53
C GLY A 29 11.34 12.32 1.19
N ILE A 30 11.75 11.23 1.84
CA ILE A 30 13.09 11.06 2.43
C ILE A 30 13.65 9.74 1.91
N VAL A 31 14.80 9.82 1.24
CA VAL A 31 15.47 8.65 0.65
C VAL A 31 16.54 8.17 1.61
N ASN A 32 16.48 6.90 1.99
CA ASN A 32 17.56 6.22 2.69
C ASN A 32 18.48 5.56 1.65
N PRO A 33 19.71 6.07 1.41
CA PRO A 33 20.61 5.51 0.41
C PRO A 33 21.16 4.12 0.77
N ALA A 34 21.04 3.70 2.03
CA ALA A 34 21.44 2.38 2.49
C ALA A 34 20.30 1.34 2.41
N ALA A 35 19.08 1.75 2.04
CA ALA A 35 17.93 0.86 1.95
C ALA A 35 17.71 0.39 0.49
N PHE A 36 17.25 -0.85 0.35
CA PHE A 36 16.82 -1.42 -0.91
C PHE A 36 15.38 -1.92 -0.75
N SER A 37 14.47 -1.47 -1.62
CA SER A 37 13.07 -1.95 -1.63
C SER A 37 13.03 -3.36 -2.21
N TYR A 38 12.90 -4.37 -1.34
CA TYR A 38 13.03 -5.76 -1.72
C TYR A 38 11.71 -6.34 -2.24
N SER A 39 10.62 -6.16 -1.48
CA SER A 39 9.31 -6.67 -1.90
C SER A 39 8.16 -6.03 -1.12
N TYR A 40 6.93 -6.44 -1.47
CA TYR A 40 5.74 -6.13 -0.70
C TYR A 40 4.97 -7.41 -0.39
N ASP A 41 4.69 -7.63 0.89
CA ASP A 41 3.87 -8.73 1.37
C ASP A 41 2.49 -8.25 1.82
N ARG A 42 1.56 -9.19 1.95
CA ARG A 42 0.23 -8.98 2.54
C ARG A 42 -0.55 -7.78 1.96
N LEU A 43 -0.36 -7.49 0.67
CA LEU A 43 -1.11 -6.45 -0.05
C LEU A 43 -2.61 -6.76 -0.01
N ARG A 44 -3.41 -5.80 0.47
CA ARG A 44 -4.87 -5.88 0.54
C ARG A 44 -5.50 -4.58 0.09
N PHE A 45 -6.52 -4.69 -0.77
CA PHE A 45 -7.42 -3.59 -1.15
C PHE A 45 -8.66 -3.67 -0.26
N THR A 46 -8.62 -2.98 0.87
CA THR A 46 -9.64 -3.13 1.93
C THR A 46 -10.93 -2.39 1.61
N LYS A 47 -10.84 -1.28 0.87
CA LYS A 47 -11.99 -0.46 0.44
C LYS A 47 -11.74 0.16 -0.94
N PRO A 48 -12.79 0.40 -1.75
CA PRO A 48 -12.65 1.12 -3.01
C PRO A 48 -12.20 2.57 -2.75
N VAL A 49 -11.49 3.14 -3.73
CA VAL A 49 -11.16 4.56 -3.81
C VAL A 49 -11.89 5.13 -5.01
N PHE A 50 -12.59 6.24 -4.80
CA PHE A 50 -13.39 6.90 -5.83
C PHE A 50 -12.74 8.17 -6.34
N ILE A 51 -13.20 8.65 -7.50
CA ILE A 51 -12.78 9.95 -8.02
C ILE A 51 -13.18 11.03 -7.00
N GLY A 52 -12.22 11.88 -6.60
CA GLY A 52 -12.41 12.93 -5.60
C GLY A 52 -12.03 12.52 -4.17
N ASP A 53 -11.74 11.25 -3.89
CA ASP A 53 -11.16 10.85 -2.61
C ASP A 53 -9.73 11.44 -2.47
N THR A 54 -9.39 11.86 -1.26
CA THR A 54 -8.03 12.29 -0.90
C THR A 54 -7.38 11.18 -0.08
N ILE A 55 -6.16 10.80 -0.43
CA ILE A 55 -5.42 9.74 0.27
C ILE A 55 -4.12 10.27 0.87
N ARG A 56 -3.72 9.67 2.00
CA ARG A 56 -2.42 9.82 2.65
C ARG A 56 -1.89 8.45 3.07
N THR A 57 -0.58 8.29 3.11
CA THR A 57 0.04 7.04 3.55
C THR A 57 0.61 7.20 4.95
N ARG A 58 0.30 6.24 5.83
CA ARG A 58 0.99 6.04 7.11
C ARG A 58 1.94 4.87 6.96
N THR A 59 3.19 5.07 7.36
CA THR A 59 4.20 4.03 7.39
C THR A 59 4.59 3.76 8.85
N THR A 60 4.60 2.50 9.25
CA THR A 60 4.99 2.08 10.60
C THR A 60 6.04 0.98 10.49
N THR A 61 7.22 1.15 11.07
CA THR A 61 8.17 0.04 11.21
C THR A 61 7.61 -1.00 12.16
N THR A 62 7.39 -2.23 11.68
CA THR A 62 6.72 -3.30 12.44
C THR A 62 7.65 -4.46 12.79
N ALA A 63 8.73 -4.66 12.04
CA ALA A 63 9.69 -5.73 12.32
C ALA A 63 11.09 -5.35 11.85
N LYS A 64 12.08 -6.02 12.46
CA LYS A 64 13.47 -6.02 12.01
C LYS A 64 14.07 -7.39 12.26
N GLU A 65 14.76 -7.92 11.26
CA GLU A 65 15.40 -9.23 11.30
C GLU A 65 16.73 -9.20 10.55
N ASP A 66 17.65 -10.11 10.87
CA ASP A 66 18.89 -10.26 10.12
C ASP A 66 18.63 -10.91 8.76
N ASP A 67 19.32 -10.48 7.70
CA ASP A 67 19.22 -11.15 6.41
C ASP A 67 20.18 -12.35 6.37
N VAL A 68 19.62 -13.55 6.57
CA VAL A 68 20.36 -14.83 6.55
C VAL A 68 21.21 -15.00 5.28
N LYS A 69 20.81 -14.39 4.15
CA LYS A 69 21.53 -14.50 2.88
C LYS A 69 22.60 -13.42 2.69
N ARG A 70 22.59 -12.35 3.50
CA ARG A 70 23.45 -11.17 3.33
C ARG A 70 24.02 -10.74 4.69
N PRO A 71 25.11 -11.38 5.13
CA PRO A 71 25.79 -10.98 6.37
C PRO A 71 26.16 -9.48 6.33
N GLY A 72 25.81 -8.74 7.38
CA GLY A 72 25.98 -7.28 7.46
C GLY A 72 24.79 -6.46 6.98
N SER A 73 23.71 -7.10 6.52
CA SER A 73 22.43 -6.47 6.21
C SER A 73 21.31 -7.03 7.08
N GLY A 74 20.26 -6.23 7.27
CA GLY A 74 19.01 -6.65 7.91
C GLY A 74 17.82 -6.32 7.03
N ARG A 75 16.68 -6.96 7.29
CA ARG A 75 15.39 -6.58 6.72
C ARG A 75 14.61 -5.77 7.73
N VAL A 76 13.98 -4.71 7.25
CA VAL A 76 13.07 -3.88 8.02
C VAL A 76 11.72 -3.97 7.35
N THR A 77 10.69 -4.37 8.10
CA THR A 77 9.33 -4.37 7.58
C THR A 77 8.65 -3.07 7.96
N GLU A 78 8.13 -2.38 6.96
CA GLU A 78 7.33 -1.18 7.12
C GLU A 78 5.88 -1.45 6.70
N ARG A 79 4.97 -1.39 7.65
CA ARG A 79 3.53 -1.44 7.38
C ARG A 79 3.10 -0.14 6.72
N CYS A 80 2.73 -0.21 5.45
CA CYS A 80 2.18 0.90 4.68
C CYS A 80 0.65 0.82 4.67
N GLU A 81 -0.02 1.85 5.18
CA GLU A 81 -1.47 1.98 5.19
C GLU A 81 -1.87 3.23 4.41
N VAL A 82 -2.58 3.05 3.30
CA VAL A 82 -3.18 4.16 2.55
C VAL A 82 -4.54 4.44 3.17
N ILE A 83 -4.75 5.70 3.56
CA ILE A 83 -5.89 6.15 4.36
C ILE A 83 -6.59 7.28 3.62
N ASN A 84 -7.91 7.20 3.49
CA ASN A 84 -8.71 8.23 2.84
C ASN A 84 -9.05 9.40 3.78
N GLN A 85 -9.75 10.42 3.26
CA GLN A 85 -10.19 11.60 4.01
C GLN A 85 -11.16 11.31 5.16
N ARG A 86 -11.76 10.11 5.20
CA ARG A 86 -12.64 9.65 6.29
C ARG A 86 -11.88 8.87 7.37
N GLY A 87 -10.55 8.78 7.26
CA GLY A 87 -9.72 8.02 8.19
C GLY A 87 -9.76 6.51 7.98
N GLU A 88 -10.31 6.03 6.87
CA GLU A 88 -10.44 4.60 6.59
C GLU A 88 -9.22 4.08 5.83
N VAL A 89 -8.69 2.93 6.24
CA VAL A 89 -7.68 2.21 5.47
C VAL A 89 -8.32 1.65 4.20
N VAL A 90 -7.83 2.10 3.04
CA VAL A 90 -8.29 1.66 1.70
C VAL A 90 -7.35 0.66 1.05
N LEU A 91 -6.07 0.69 1.44
CA LEU A 91 -5.05 -0.26 1.03
C LEU A 91 -4.07 -0.47 2.17
N ALA A 92 -3.59 -1.69 2.34
CA ALA A 92 -2.45 -1.94 3.22
C ALA A 92 -1.49 -2.97 2.64
N ALA A 93 -0.19 -2.80 2.89
CA ALA A 93 0.88 -3.70 2.46
C ALA A 93 2.05 -3.64 3.46
N ASP A 94 2.86 -4.69 3.50
CA ASP A 94 4.10 -4.73 4.28
C ASP A 94 5.26 -4.57 3.30
N HIS A 95 5.92 -3.41 3.33
CA HIS A 95 7.13 -3.13 2.57
C HIS A 95 8.32 -3.80 3.26
N ILE A 96 9.11 -4.56 2.51
CA ILE A 96 10.26 -5.33 3.00
C ILE A 96 11.52 -4.84 2.28
#